data_AF-A0A919LS99-F1
#
_entry.id   AF-A0A919LS99-F1
#
_cell.length_a   1.000
_cell.length_b   1.000
_cell.length_c   1.000
_cell.angle_alpha   90.00
_cell.angle_beta   90.00
_cell.angle_gamma   90.00
#
_symmetry.space_group_name_H-M   'P 1'
#
loop_
_entity.id
_entity.type
_entity.pdbx_description
1 polymer ?
#
loop_
_entity_poly.entity_id
_entity_poly.type
_entity_poly.pdbx_seq_one_letter_code
_entity_poly.pdbx_strand_id
1 'polypeptide(L)'
;MLDNTRLRIAIQKSGRLSEDSRELLSRCGIKVNLHTQRLIALAENMPIDILRVRDDDIPGLVMDGVVDLGIIGENVLEEELLSRRAQGEDPRYFTLRRLDFGGCRLSLATPVDEAGTARRRWTANVSPPLTRTC
;
A
#
# COMPACT_ATOMS: atom_id res chain seq x y z
N MET A 1 -10.88 -24.84 2.19
CA MET A 1 -9.55 -24.48 1.66
C MET A 1 -9.82 -23.79 0.34
N LEU A 2 -9.40 -22.54 0.15
CA LEU A 2 -9.50 -21.93 -1.17
C LEU A 2 -8.43 -22.59 -2.03
N ASP A 3 -8.84 -23.33 -3.04
CA ASP A 3 -7.96 -24.03 -3.99
C ASP A 3 -7.12 -22.98 -4.74
N ASN A 4 -6.00 -22.56 -4.15
CA ASN A 4 -5.25 -21.40 -4.63
C ASN A 4 -4.13 -21.84 -5.56
N THR A 5 -4.48 -22.38 -6.72
CA THR A 5 -3.53 -22.69 -7.78
C THR A 5 -2.92 -21.42 -8.42
N ARG A 6 -3.33 -20.23 -7.95
CA ARG A 6 -2.95 -18.93 -8.51
C ARG A 6 -2.41 -18.01 -7.42
N LEU A 7 -1.28 -17.36 -7.72
CA LEU A 7 -0.64 -16.38 -6.85
C LEU A 7 -1.39 -15.05 -6.89
N ARG A 8 -1.79 -14.52 -5.74
CA ARG A 8 -2.52 -13.25 -5.64
C ARG A 8 -1.59 -12.11 -5.25
N ILE A 9 -1.57 -11.07 -6.08
CA ILE A 9 -0.72 -9.89 -5.88
C ILE A 9 -1.63 -8.66 -5.77
N ALA A 10 -1.56 -7.96 -4.63
CA ALA A 10 -2.24 -6.68 -4.45
C ALA A 10 -1.37 -5.51 -4.94
N ILE A 11 -1.98 -4.63 -5.75
CA ILE A 11 -1.38 -3.36 -6.16
C ILE A 11 -2.38 -2.22 -5.95
N GLN A 12 -1.84 -1.02 -5.81
CA GLN A 12 -2.64 0.20 -5.73
C GLN A 12 -3.43 0.40 -7.05
N LYS A 13 -4.76 0.56 -6.94
CA LYS A 13 -5.66 0.73 -8.10
C LYS A 13 -5.36 2.00 -8.90
N SER A 14 -5.02 3.07 -8.20
CA SER A 14 -4.79 4.43 -8.71
C SER A 14 -3.95 5.23 -7.72
N GLY A 15 -3.14 6.15 -8.22
CA GLY A 15 -2.29 7.02 -7.39
C GLY A 15 -0.82 6.80 -7.69
N ARG A 16 0.04 7.23 -6.77
CA ARG A 16 1.48 7.40 -7.04
C ARG A 16 2.22 6.10 -7.35
N LEU A 17 1.92 5.00 -6.65
CA LEU A 17 2.57 3.71 -6.90
C LEU A 17 1.96 2.94 -8.07
N SER A 18 0.81 3.38 -8.59
CA SER A 18 0.00 2.59 -9.52
C SER A 18 0.73 2.35 -10.84
N GLU A 19 1.32 3.37 -11.45
CA GLU A 19 1.90 3.22 -12.79
C GLU A 19 3.23 2.45 -12.74
N ASP A 20 4.12 2.81 -11.81
CA ASP A 20 5.39 2.11 -11.59
C ASP A 20 5.18 0.62 -11.25
N SER A 21 4.14 0.30 -10.47
CA SER A 21 3.78 -1.09 -10.16
C SER A 21 3.35 -1.86 -11.39
N ARG A 22 2.57 -1.23 -12.29
CA ARG A 22 2.12 -1.85 -13.54
C ARG A 22 3.28 -2.06 -14.49
N GLU A 23 4.16 -1.08 -14.59
CA GLU A 23 5.35 -1.17 -15.39
C GLU A 23 6.28 -2.29 -14.89
N LEU A 24 6.49 -2.39 -13.58
CA LEU A 24 7.27 -3.48 -12.97
C LEU A 24 6.70 -4.84 -13.36
N LEU A 25 5.39 -5.05 -13.21
CA LEU A 25 4.75 -6.33 -13.56
C LEU A 25 4.86 -6.64 -15.06
N SER A 26 4.72 -5.62 -15.91
CA SER A 26 4.92 -5.74 -17.37
C SER A 26 6.37 -6.13 -17.70
N ARG A 27 7.36 -5.51 -17.04
CA ARG A 27 8.79 -5.85 -17.19
C ARG A 27 9.12 -7.25 -16.69
N CYS A 28 8.39 -7.75 -15.69
CA CYS A 28 8.45 -9.15 -15.26
C CYS A 28 7.79 -10.12 -16.27
N GLY A 29 7.20 -9.62 -17.36
CA GLY A 29 6.55 -10.41 -18.39
C GLY A 29 5.13 -10.84 -18.04
N ILE A 30 4.49 -10.26 -17.02
CA ILE A 30 3.12 -10.60 -16.63
C ILE A 30 2.16 -9.85 -17.55
N LYS A 31 1.43 -10.60 -18.39
CA LYS A 31 0.44 -10.06 -19.34
C LYS A 31 -0.92 -9.98 -18.66
N VAL A 32 -1.29 -8.78 -18.27
CA VAL A 32 -2.53 -8.49 -17.54
C VAL A 32 -3.30 -7.36 -18.18
N ASN A 33 -4.58 -7.60 -18.45
CA ASN A 33 -5.46 -6.57 -18.97
C ASN A 33 -6.03 -5.69 -17.83
N LEU A 34 -5.27 -4.67 -17.47
CA LEU A 34 -5.62 -3.71 -16.41
C LEU A 34 -6.54 -2.56 -16.88
N HIS A 35 -6.99 -2.56 -18.13
CA HIS A 35 -7.88 -1.52 -18.68
C HIS A 35 -9.32 -1.65 -18.17
N THR A 36 -9.70 -2.82 -17.65
CA THR A 36 -11.04 -3.01 -17.10
C THR A 36 -11.14 -2.43 -15.68
N GLN A 37 -12.28 -1.83 -15.33
CA GLN A 37 -12.57 -1.34 -13.96
C GLN A 37 -12.77 -2.49 -12.94
N ARG A 38 -12.38 -3.71 -13.29
CA ARG A 38 -12.53 -4.88 -12.44
C ARG A 38 -11.56 -4.80 -11.27
N LEU A 39 -12.02 -5.28 -10.11
CA LEU A 39 -11.24 -5.39 -8.89
C LEU A 39 -10.08 -6.40 -9.06
N ILE A 40 -10.34 -7.47 -9.81
CA ILE A 40 -9.39 -8.55 -10.05
C ILE A 40 -9.07 -8.58 -11.55
N ALA A 41 -7.78 -8.56 -11.88
CA ALA A 41 -7.27 -8.75 -13.22
C ALA A 41 -6.47 -10.06 -13.27
N LEU A 42 -6.90 -10.97 -14.14
CA LEU A 42 -6.27 -12.27 -14.31
C LEU A 42 -5.12 -12.14 -15.31
N ALA A 43 -3.95 -12.70 -14.97
CA ALA A 43 -2.85 -12.83 -15.93
C ALA A 43 -3.20 -13.88 -16.97
N GLU A 44 -2.98 -13.54 -18.24
CA GLU A 44 -3.28 -14.41 -19.38
C GLU A 44 -2.22 -15.49 -19.60
N ASN A 45 -0.99 -15.23 -19.13
CA ASN A 45 0.18 -16.07 -19.40
C ASN A 45 0.74 -16.82 -18.18
N MET A 46 0.23 -16.54 -16.97
CA MET A 46 0.74 -17.11 -15.71
C MET A 46 -0.40 -17.33 -14.72
N PRO A 47 -0.25 -18.25 -13.74
CA PRO A 47 -1.23 -18.44 -12.67
C PRO A 47 -1.13 -17.31 -11.64
N ILE A 48 -1.38 -16.07 -12.05
CA ILE A 48 -1.26 -14.86 -11.22
C ILE A 48 -2.54 -14.04 -11.33
N ASP A 49 -3.04 -13.60 -10.19
CA ASP A 49 -4.20 -12.72 -10.08
C ASP A 49 -3.79 -11.41 -9.43
N ILE A 50 -4.07 -10.30 -10.11
CA ILE A 50 -3.78 -8.96 -9.61
C ILE A 50 -5.04 -8.38 -8.98
N LEU A 51 -4.97 -8.07 -7.70
CA LEU A 51 -6.00 -7.36 -6.96
C LEU A 51 -5.67 -5.86 -6.96
N ARG A 52 -6.62 -5.05 -7.43
CA ARG A 52 -6.49 -3.59 -7.50
C ARG A 52 -7.27 -2.96 -6.36
N VAL A 53 -6.58 -2.64 -5.28
CA VAL A 53 -7.19 -2.14 -4.04
C VAL A 53 -6.67 -0.73 -3.70
N ARG A 54 -7.17 -0.13 -2.62
CA ARG A 54 -6.58 1.09 -2.08
C ARG A 54 -5.31 0.76 -1.33
N ASP A 55 -4.42 1.73 -1.20
CA ASP A 55 -3.10 1.55 -0.59
C ASP A 55 -3.16 1.27 0.91
N ASP A 56 -4.15 1.83 1.63
CA ASP A 56 -4.45 1.55 3.04
C ASP A 56 -4.95 0.13 3.30
N ASP A 57 -5.62 -0.50 2.33
CA ASP A 57 -6.12 -1.87 2.49
C ASP A 57 -5.03 -2.95 2.28
N ILE A 58 -3.97 -2.67 1.49
CA ILE A 58 -2.99 -3.69 1.08
C ILE A 58 -2.26 -4.34 2.28
N PRO A 59 -1.75 -3.60 3.28
CA PRO A 59 -1.04 -4.20 4.40
C PRO A 59 -1.89 -5.22 5.15
N GLY A 60 -3.16 -4.88 5.42
CA GLY A 60 -4.08 -5.79 6.09
C GLY A 60 -4.34 -7.05 5.28
N LEU A 61 -4.58 -6.92 3.97
CA LEU A 61 -4.77 -8.07 3.09
C LEU A 61 -3.58 -9.04 3.07
N VAL A 62 -2.35 -8.52 3.17
CA VAL A 62 -1.12 -9.33 3.23
C VAL A 62 -0.99 -10.02 4.60
N MET A 63 -1.18 -9.27 5.69
CA MET A 63 -1.05 -9.80 7.05
C MET A 63 -2.12 -10.84 7.38
N ASP A 64 -3.32 -10.66 6.84
CA ASP A 64 -4.47 -11.57 7.02
C ASP A 64 -4.43 -12.76 6.05
N GLY A 65 -3.43 -12.82 5.14
CA GLY A 65 -3.24 -13.91 4.19
C GLY A 65 -4.30 -13.99 3.09
N VAL A 66 -5.01 -12.89 2.82
CA VAL A 66 -6.00 -12.80 1.73
C VAL A 66 -5.30 -12.75 0.37
N VAL A 67 -4.15 -12.07 0.32
CA VAL A 67 -3.23 -12.03 -0.82
C VAL A 67 -1.87 -12.58 -0.41
N ASP A 68 -1.16 -13.14 -1.39
CA ASP A 68 0.16 -13.72 -1.15
C ASP A 68 1.25 -12.64 -1.15
N LEU A 69 1.10 -11.61 -1.99
CA LEU A 69 2.06 -10.52 -2.16
C LEU A 69 1.35 -9.16 -2.27
N GLY A 70 2.04 -8.09 -1.88
CA GLY A 70 1.55 -6.71 -2.05
C GLY A 70 2.68 -5.73 -2.34
N ILE A 71 2.43 -4.77 -3.23
CA ILE A 71 3.31 -3.59 -3.40
C ILE A 71 2.76 -2.47 -2.51
N ILE A 72 3.55 -2.08 -1.51
CA ILE A 72 3.11 -1.21 -0.41
C ILE A 72 4.16 -0.12 -0.19
N GLY A 73 3.72 1.11 0.08
CA GLY A 73 4.60 2.16 0.60
C GLY A 73 4.97 1.94 2.06
N GLU A 74 6.25 2.12 2.42
CA GLU A 74 6.75 1.88 3.79
C GLU A 74 5.99 2.70 4.85
N ASN A 75 5.54 3.91 4.51
CA ASN A 75 4.74 4.76 5.38
C ASN A 75 3.43 4.07 5.82
N VAL A 76 2.67 3.53 4.86
CA VAL A 76 1.37 2.89 5.13
C VAL A 76 1.57 1.58 5.88
N LEU A 77 2.62 0.83 5.54
CA LEU A 77 2.98 -0.39 6.23
C LEU A 77 3.31 -0.12 7.70
N GLU A 78 4.12 0.91 7.98
CA GLU A 78 4.47 1.29 9.36
C GLU A 78 3.25 1.77 10.16
N GLU A 79 2.37 2.57 9.55
CA GLU A 79 1.12 3.04 10.18
C GLU A 79 0.22 1.87 10.61
N GLU A 80 0.00 0.88 9.72
CA GLU A 80 -0.82 -0.29 10.03
C GLU A 80 -0.20 -1.16 11.11
N LEU A 81 1.13 -1.39 11.04
CA LEU A 81 1.85 -2.18 12.04
C LEU A 81 1.74 -1.58 13.44
N LEU A 82 1.90 -0.26 13.56
CA LEU A 82 1.75 0.43 14.84
C LEU A 82 0.31 0.33 15.35
N SER A 83 -0.67 0.47 14.45
CA SER A 83 -2.09 0.39 14.79
C SER A 83 -2.49 -1.00 15.31
N ARG A 84 -2.10 -2.07 14.63
CA ARG A 84 -2.36 -3.46 15.04
C ARG A 84 -1.63 -3.84 16.34
N ARG A 85 -0.36 -3.43 16.48
CA ARG A 85 0.38 -3.64 17.74
C ARG A 85 -0.25 -2.91 18.91
N ALA A 86 -0.76 -1.70 18.70
CA ALA A 86 -1.48 -0.95 19.74
C ALA A 86 -2.80 -1.63 20.16
N GLN A 87 -3.39 -2.42 19.27
CA GLN A 87 -4.56 -3.26 19.54
C GLN A 87 -4.21 -4.62 20.18
N GLY A 88 -2.91 -4.91 20.38
CA GLY A 88 -2.44 -6.16 20.97
C GLY A 88 -2.28 -7.31 19.97
N GLU A 89 -2.34 -7.04 18.67
CA GLU A 89 -2.08 -8.03 17.63
C GLU A 89 -0.57 -8.19 17.37
N ASP A 90 -0.19 -9.36 16.83
CA ASP A 90 1.17 -9.65 16.35
C ASP A 90 1.16 -9.80 14.81
N PRO A 91 1.16 -8.68 14.06
CA PRO A 91 1.08 -8.71 12.60
C PRO A 91 2.34 -9.33 12.00
N ARG A 92 2.15 -10.38 11.20
CA ARG A 92 3.24 -11.09 10.51
C ARG A 92 3.27 -10.73 9.03
N TYR A 93 4.42 -10.28 8.57
CA TYR A 93 4.70 -10.03 7.16
C TYR A 93 6.19 -10.26 6.90
N PHE A 94 6.56 -10.39 5.63
CA PHE A 94 7.96 -10.52 5.23
C PHE A 94 8.27 -9.55 4.08
N THR A 95 9.26 -8.68 4.28
CA THR A 95 9.73 -7.78 3.22
C THR A 95 10.66 -8.54 2.28
N LEU A 96 10.18 -8.82 1.06
CA LEU A 96 10.97 -9.49 0.04
C LEU A 96 12.04 -8.58 -0.55
N ARG A 97 11.67 -7.34 -0.88
CA ARG A 97 12.55 -6.38 -1.56
C ARG A 97 12.01 -4.95 -1.42
N ARG A 98 12.92 -3.99 -1.28
CA ARG A 98 12.65 -2.56 -1.47
C ARG A 98 12.74 -2.22 -2.96
N LEU A 99 11.74 -1.54 -3.48
CA LEU A 99 11.67 -1.14 -4.89
C LEU A 99 12.23 0.28 -5.05
N ASP A 100 12.87 0.56 -6.19
CA ASP A 100 13.54 1.84 -6.46
C ASP A 100 12.59 2.96 -6.94
N PHE A 101 11.31 2.90 -6.54
CA PHE A 101 10.30 3.91 -6.87
C PHE A 101 9.42 4.21 -5.66
N GLY A 102 8.62 5.29 -5.73
CA GLY A 102 7.74 5.66 -4.64
C GLY A 102 8.42 6.35 -3.45
N GLY A 103 9.66 6.82 -3.58
CA GLY A 103 10.37 7.50 -2.49
C GLY A 103 9.67 8.76 -1.98
N CYS A 104 9.47 8.89 -0.67
CA CYS A 104 8.89 10.06 -0.02
C CYS A 104 9.53 10.28 1.35
N ARG A 105 9.24 11.42 2.00
CA ARG A 105 9.75 11.75 3.32
C ARG A 105 8.63 12.22 4.24
N LEU A 106 8.43 11.52 5.36
CA LEU A 106 7.57 11.98 6.44
C LEU A 106 8.18 13.23 7.09
N SER A 107 7.38 14.30 7.17
CA SER A 107 7.82 15.60 7.68
C SER A 107 6.71 16.23 8.53
N LEU A 108 7.10 16.97 9.58
CA LEU A 108 6.17 17.81 10.34
C LEU A 108 6.12 19.20 9.71
N ALA A 109 4.91 19.71 9.50
CA ALA A 109 4.67 21.07 9.01
C ALA A 109 4.12 21.95 10.14
N THR A 110 4.53 23.21 10.15
CA THR A 110 4.04 24.26 11.05
C THR A 110 3.75 25.50 10.22
N PRO A 111 2.77 26.35 10.60
CA PRO A 111 2.54 27.62 9.92
C PRO A 111 3.81 28.46 9.91
N VAL A 112 4.06 29.15 8.79
CA VAL A 112 5.29 29.95 8.60
C VAL A 112 5.43 31.06 9.65
N ASP A 113 4.29 31.56 10.16
CA ASP A 113 4.23 32.73 11.04
C ASP A 113 4.11 32.40 12.54
N GLU A 114 4.01 31.12 12.91
CA GLU A 114 3.92 30.72 14.32
C GLU A 114 5.31 30.54 14.93
N ALA A 115 5.85 31.64 15.46
CA ALA A 115 7.03 31.61 16.33
C ALA A 115 6.71 30.88 17.65
N GLY A 116 6.94 29.55 17.68
CA GLY A 116 7.49 28.81 18.81
C GLY A 116 6.90 29.00 20.21
N THR A 117 5.63 29.39 20.37
CA THR A 117 5.06 29.64 21.70
C THR A 117 4.16 28.48 22.13
N ALA A 118 4.67 27.71 23.07
CA ALA A 118 4.12 26.45 23.55
C ALA A 118 2.81 26.61 24.35
N ARG A 119 1.70 26.15 23.77
CA ARG A 119 0.66 25.35 24.47
C ARG A 119 0.14 24.30 23.50
N ARG A 120 0.78 23.13 23.56
CA ARG A 120 0.70 22.10 22.51
C ARG A 120 -0.59 21.29 22.58
N ARG A 121 -1.64 21.74 21.90
CA ARG A 121 -2.65 20.82 21.35
C ARG A 121 -2.19 20.47 19.93
N TRP A 122 -1.41 19.41 19.80
CA TRP A 122 -1.12 18.85 18.48
C TRP A 122 -2.34 18.06 18.01
N THR A 123 -3.02 18.56 16.98
CA THR A 123 -3.94 17.74 16.19
C THR A 123 -3.15 17.14 15.04
N ALA A 124 -2.76 15.87 15.16
CA ALA A 124 -2.40 15.06 14.01
C ALA A 124 -3.71 14.76 13.26
N ASN A 125 -3.97 15.51 12.19
CA ASN A 125 -5.21 15.34 11.45
C ASN A 125 -5.06 14.15 10.50
N VAL A 126 -5.55 12.99 10.92
CA VAL A 126 -5.90 11.89 10.01
C VAL A 126 -7.42 11.90 9.91
N SER A 127 -7.98 12.87 9.18
CA SER A 127 -9.42 12.94 8.89
C SER A 127 -9.67 13.13 7.39
N PRO A 128 -10.75 12.54 6.85
CA PRO A 128 -10.99 12.42 5.41
C PRO A 128 -11.35 13.80 4.81
N PRO A 129 -10.84 14.24 3.65
CA PRO A 129 -9.98 13.57 2.67
C PRO A 129 -8.52 13.98 2.90
N LEU A 130 -7.68 13.01 3.28
CA LEU A 130 -6.26 13.22 3.48
C LEU A 130 -5.62 13.72 2.18
N THR A 131 -5.14 14.96 2.18
CA THR A 131 -3.97 15.33 1.40
C THR A 131 -2.79 14.58 2.01
N ARG A 132 -2.63 13.32 1.60
CA ARG A 132 -1.36 12.62 1.66
C ARG A 132 -0.39 13.41 0.78
N THR A 133 0.25 14.43 1.34
CA THR A 133 1.40 15.05 0.69
C THR A 133 2.59 14.16 0.97
N CYS A 134 2.72 13.12 0.16
CA CYS A 134 3.98 12.51 -0.22
C CYS A 134 4.28 12.95 -1.65
#